data_AF-A0A7W0G8F4-F1
#
_entry.id   AF-A0A7W0G8F4-F1
#
_cell.length_a   1.000
_cell.length_b   1.000
_cell.length_c   1.000
_cell.angle_alpha   90.00
_cell.angle_beta   90.00
_cell.angle_gamma   90.00
#
_symmetry.space_group_name_H-M   'P 1'
#
loop_
_entity.id
_entity.type
_entity.pdbx_description
1 polymer ?
#
loop_
_entity_poly.entity_id
_entity_poly.type
_entity_poly.pdbx_seq_one_letter_code
_entity_poly.pdbx_strand_id
1 'polypeptide(L)' 'MPTKEAIVEALHTVEDPELGMDIVELGLFYDVEIDGPKVKVIHSLTSMGCP' A
#
# COMPACT_ATOMS: atom_id res chain seq x y z
N MET A 1 -4.52 18.54 1.61
CA MET A 1 -4.30 17.24 2.26
C MET A 1 -4.46 16.17 1.20
N PRO A 2 -3.62 15.12 1.16
CA PRO A 2 -3.79 14.04 0.20
C PRO A 2 -5.16 13.39 0.40
N THR A 3 -5.82 12.97 -0.68
CA THR A 3 -7.06 12.20 -0.59
C THR A 3 -6.75 10.70 -0.52
N LYS A 4 -7.72 9.89 -0.08
CA LYS A 4 -7.55 8.44 -0.02
C LYS A 4 -7.24 7.88 -1.41
N GLU A 5 -7.93 8.37 -2.43
CA GLU A 5 -7.75 7.98 -3.83
C GLU A 5 -6.33 8.29 -4.31
N ALA A 6 -5.82 9.50 -4.03
CA ALA A 6 -4.47 9.89 -4.43
C ALA A 6 -3.38 9.01 -3.77
N ILE A 7 -3.65 8.51 -2.56
CA ILE A 7 -2.73 7.60 -1.86
C ILE A 7 -2.81 6.20 -2.49
N VAL A 8 -4.01 5.68 -2.75
CA VAL A 8 -4.19 4.37 -3.39
C VAL A 8 -3.52 4.34 -4.78
N GLU A 9 -3.70 5.39 -5.58
CA GLU A 9 -3.02 5.54 -6.88
C GLU A 9 -1.48 5.54 -6.73
N ALA A 10 -0.95 6.16 -5.68
CA ALA A 10 0.48 6.10 -5.41
C ALA A 10 0.94 4.69 -5.00
N LEU A 11 0.13 3.95 -4.23
CA LEU A 11 0.43 2.57 -3.83
C LEU A 11 0.41 1.59 -5.01
N HIS A 12 -0.35 1.85 -6.08
CA HIS A 12 -0.26 1.08 -7.33
C HIS A 12 1.13 1.14 -8.00
N THR A 13 1.97 2.13 -7.65
CA THR A 13 3.37 2.19 -8.13
C THR A 13 4.33 1.34 -7.30
N VAL A 14 3.85 0.75 -6.20
CA VAL A 14 4.63 -0.10 -5.31
C VAL A 14 4.38 -1.55 -5.71
N GLU A 15 5.35 -2.12 -6.42
CA GLU A 15 5.33 -3.49 -6.90
C GLU A 15 6.01 -4.45 -5.92
N ASP A 16 5.43 -5.64 -5.76
CA ASP A 16 6.09 -6.76 -5.09
C ASP A 16 7.16 -7.34 -6.04
N PRO A 17 8.45 -7.32 -5.68
CA PRO A 17 9.52 -7.75 -6.58
C PRO A 17 9.54 -9.27 -6.83
N GLU A 18 8.85 -10.07 -6.02
CA GLU A 18 8.76 -11.52 -6.20
C GLU A 18 7.65 -11.89 -7.18
N LEU A 19 6.52 -11.20 -7.12
CA LEU A 19 5.33 -11.49 -7.94
C LEU A 19 5.19 -10.59 -9.18
N GLY A 20 5.86 -9.43 -9.20
CA GLY A 20 5.79 -8.46 -10.29
C GLY A 20 4.41 -7.81 -10.45
N MET A 21 3.64 -7.73 -9.36
CA MET A 21 2.32 -7.10 -9.31
C MET A 21 2.27 -6.08 -8.16
N ASP A 22 1.39 -5.09 -8.26
CA ASP A 22 1.29 -4.07 -7.24
C ASP A 22 0.58 -4.55 -5.96
N ILE A 23 0.93 -3.92 -4.83
CA ILE A 23 0.42 -4.33 -3.51
C ILE A 23 -1.08 -4.11 -3.33
N VAL A 24 -1.71 -3.28 -4.16
CA VAL A 24 -3.15 -3.01 -4.13
C VAL A 24 -3.89 -4.11 -4.88
N GLU A 25 -3.44 -4.49 -6.07
CA GLU A 25 -3.98 -5.61 -6.85
C GLU A 25 -3.81 -6.95 -6.15
N LEU A 26 -2.68 -7.14 -5.45
CA LEU A 26 -2.44 -8.31 -4.61
C LEU A 26 -3.34 -8.37 -3.37
N GLY A 27 -4.11 -7.31 -3.07
CA GLY A 27 -4.97 -7.24 -1.89
C GLY A 27 -4.18 -7.18 -0.58
N LEU A 28 -2.93 -6.74 -0.62
CA LEU A 28 -2.07 -6.59 0.57
C LEU A 28 -2.31 -5.27 1.28
N PHE A 29 -2.85 -4.27 0.57
CA PHE A 29 -3.33 -3.02 1.15
C PHE A 29 -4.69 -3.21 1.84
N TYR A 30 -4.79 -2.84 3.12
CA TYR A 30 -6.02 -2.98 3.91
C TYR A 30 -6.72 -1.66 4.16
N ASP A 31 -5.98 -0.65 4.65
CA ASP A 31 -6.57 0.66 4.88
C ASP A 31 -5.52 1.77 4.95
N VAL A 32 -6.00 3.01 4.91
CA VAL A 32 -5.20 4.21 5.10
C VAL A 32 -5.90 5.20 6.02
N GLU A 33 -5.18 5.64 7.04
CA GLU A 33 -5.60 6.69 7.97
C GLU A 33 -4.83 7.97 7.67
N ILE A 34 -5.55 9.08 7.51
CA ILE A 34 -4.96 10.40 7.20
C ILE A 34 -5.11 11.28 8.44
N ASP A 35 -3.98 11.65 9.05
CA ASP A 35 -3.92 12.54 10.21
C ASP A 35 -3.12 13.80 9.86
N GLY A 36 -3.83 14.80 9.31
CA GLY A 36 -3.25 16.06 8.85
C GLY A 36 -2.16 15.86 7.78
N PRO A 37 -0.88 16.11 8.09
CA PRO A 37 0.23 15.87 7.16
C PRO A 37 0.75 14.43 7.18
N LYS A 38 0.29 13.56 8.09
CA LYS A 38 0.75 12.18 8.22
C LYS A 38 -0.23 11.21 7.58
N VAL A 39 0.31 10.18 6.95
CA VAL A 39 -0.46 9.09 6.35
C VAL A 39 0.03 7.79 6.98
N LYS A 40 -0.88 7.02 7.54
CA LYS A 40 -0.61 5.70 8.09
C LYS A 40 -1.27 4.66 7.19
N VAL A 41 -0.47 3.77 6.63
CA VAL A 41 -0.93 2.69 5.75
C VAL A 41 -0.91 1.39 6.52
N ILE A 42 -2.02 0.65 6.48
CA ILE A 42 -2.14 -0.70 7.03
C ILE A 42 -2.07 -1.67 5.86
N HIS A 43 -1.04 -2.51 5.85
CA HIS A 43 -0.83 -3.53 4.81
C HIS A 43 -0.26 -4.82 5.42
N SER A 44 -0.18 -5.86 4.59
CA SER A 44 0.51 -7.12 4.89
C SER A 44 1.61 -7.42 3.86
N LEU A 45 2.35 -8.49 4.08
CA LEU A 45 3.34 -9.04 3.15
C LEU A 45 2.82 -10.33 2.54
N THR A 46 3.30 -10.65 1.33
CA THR A 46 2.98 -11.90 0.61
C THR A 46 3.42 -13.14 1.37
N SER A 47 4.51 -13.04 2.15
CA SER A 47 5.04 -14.12 2.98
C SER A 47 5.59 -13.62 4.32
N MET A 48 5.50 -14.49 5.35
CA MET A 48 6.11 -14.25 6.66
C MET A 48 7.64 -14.20 6.52
N GLY A 49 8.23 -13.02 6.72
CA GLY A 49 9.69 -12.82 6.66
C GLY A 49 10.24 -12.37 5.31
N CYS A 50 9.42 -11.77 4.44
CA CYS A 50 9.93 -11.05 3.27
C CYS A 50 10.91 -9.95 3.72
N PRO A 51 12.13 -9.86 3.15
CA PRO A 51 13.20 -8.97 3.62
C PRO A 51 12.89 -7.47 3.48
#